data_AF-A0A7V8XQJ6-F1
#
_entry.id   AF-A0A7V8XQJ6-F1
#
_cell.length_a   1.000
_cell.length_b   1.000
_cell.length_c   1.000
_cell.angle_alpha   90.00
_cell.angle_beta   90.00
_cell.angle_gamma   90.00
#
_symmetry.space_group_name_H-M   'P 1'
#
loop_
_entity.id
_entity.type
_entity.pdbx_description
1 polymer ?
#
loop_
_entity_poly.entity_id
_entity_poly.type
_entity_poly.pdbx_seq_one_letter_code
_entity_poly.pdbx_strand_id
1 'polypeptide(L)'
;MATGDAVRVWNERGEVDAVCSVSDRVRPGVAWMPFGGFIDASGTRRSVNVLAPAEPTDWGGGSGLYDAFVEVAPAGADAVREIPISGPRSEP
;
A
#
# COMPACT_ATOMS: atom_id res chain seq x y z
N MET A 1 -8.79 -3.11 13.78
CA MET A 1 -8.28 -1.96 13.01
C MET A 1 -9.44 -1.05 12.69
N ALA A 2 -9.19 0.25 12.80
CA ALA A 2 -10.13 1.32 12.50
C ALA A 2 -9.49 2.30 11.52
N THR A 3 -10.31 3.13 10.89
CA THR A 3 -9.83 4.23 10.05
C THR A 3 -8.91 5.15 10.86
N GLY A 4 -7.74 5.46 10.30
CA GLY A 4 -6.70 6.26 10.96
C GLY A 4 -5.59 5.44 11.62
N ASP A 5 -5.78 4.13 11.83
CA ASP A 5 -4.73 3.28 12.40
C ASP A 5 -3.54 3.16 11.46
N ALA A 6 -2.33 3.19 12.03
CA ALA A 6 -1.11 2.79 11.36
C ALA A 6 -1.12 1.28 11.11
N VAL A 7 -0.87 0.87 9.86
CA VAL A 7 -0.86 -0.55 9.46
C VAL A 7 0.38 -0.88 8.67
N ARG A 8 0.88 -2.09 8.85
CA ARG A 8 1.88 -2.70 7.97
C ARG A 8 1.16 -3.62 7.00
N VAL A 9 1.51 -3.51 5.73
CA VAL A 9 1.05 -4.37 4.64
C VAL A 9 2.27 -5.06 4.05
N TRP A 10 2.28 -6.39 3.97
CA TRP A 10 3.47 -7.12 3.51
C TRP A 10 3.14 -8.42 2.79
N ASN A 11 4.11 -8.89 2.02
CA ASN A 11 4.18 -10.25 1.49
C ASN A 11 5.65 -10.70 1.37
N GLU A 12 5.90 -11.79 0.66
CA GLU A 12 7.27 -12.32 0.48
C GLU A 12 8.20 -11.38 -0.30
N ARG A 13 7.66 -10.40 -1.03
CA ARG A 13 8.44 -9.47 -1.88
C ARG A 13 8.84 -8.21 -1.14
N GLY A 14 8.04 -7.77 -0.17
CA GLY A 14 8.33 -6.57 0.60
C GLY A 14 7.20 -6.14 1.52
N GLU A 15 7.34 -4.92 2.02
CA GLU A 15 6.41 -4.33 2.97
C GLU A 15 6.26 -2.82 2.78
N VAL A 16 5.14 -2.29 3.25
CA VAL A 16 4.85 -0.87 3.30
C VAL A 16 4.01 -0.54 4.53
N ASP A 17 4.27 0.60 5.15
CA ASP A 17 3.38 1.14 6.19
C ASP A 17 2.39 2.11 5.56
N ALA A 18 1.13 2.04 6.00
CA ALA A 18 0.04 2.85 5.51
C ALA A 18 -0.89 3.30 6.65
N VAL A 19 -1.80 4.21 6.32
CA VAL A 19 -2.91 4.60 7.19
C VAL A 19 -4.15 3.84 6.75
N CYS A 20 -4.80 3.14 7.68
CA CYS A 20 -6.01 2.37 7.40
C CYS A 20 -7.18 3.29 7.05
N SER A 21 -7.94 2.92 6.02
CA SER A 21 -9.25 3.50 5.70
C SER A 21 -10.24 2.36 5.54
N VAL A 22 -11.12 2.17 6.53
CA VAL A 22 -12.15 1.14 6.50
C VAL A 22 -13.36 1.69 5.74
N SER A 23 -13.77 1.00 4.68
CA SER A 23 -14.95 1.34 3.90
C SER A 23 -15.61 0.08 3.33
N ASP A 24 -16.86 0.20 2.92
CA ASP A 24 -17.64 -0.82 2.22
C ASP A 24 -17.45 -0.81 0.69
N ARG A 25 -16.56 0.05 0.18
CA ARG A 25 -16.30 0.23 -1.26
C ARG A 25 -15.55 -0.95 -1.90
N VAL A 26 -14.92 -1.80 -1.09
CA VAL A 26 -14.18 -2.99 -1.52
C VAL A 26 -14.78 -4.23 -0.89
N ARG A 27 -14.69 -5.38 -1.58
CA ARG A 27 -15.21 -6.65 -1.06
C ARG A 27 -14.41 -7.11 0.16
N PRO A 28 -15.01 -7.89 1.08
CA PRO A 28 -14.25 -8.56 2.14
C PRO A 28 -13.10 -9.39 1.56
N GLY A 29 -11.92 -9.28 2.17
CA GLY A 29 -10.70 -9.93 1.69
C GLY A 29 -9.95 -9.17 0.58
N VAL A 30 -10.40 -7.97 0.19
CA VAL A 30 -9.72 -7.11 -0.79
C VAL A 30 -9.24 -5.84 -0.11
N ALA A 31 -7.97 -5.50 -0.35
CA ALA A 31 -7.41 -4.19 -0.01
C ALA A 31 -7.22 -3.36 -1.27
N TRP A 32 -7.39 -2.04 -1.15
CA TRP A 32 -7.07 -1.09 -2.20
C TRP A 32 -6.07 -0.07 -1.68
N MET A 33 -5.07 0.25 -2.48
CA MET A 33 -4.11 1.31 -2.19
C MET A 33 -3.93 2.16 -3.46
N PRO A 34 -3.83 3.49 -3.32
CA PRO A 34 -3.52 4.34 -4.47
C PRO A 34 -2.12 3.99 -4.99
N PHE A 35 -1.96 4.03 -6.31
CA PHE A 35 -0.63 3.95 -6.90
C PHE A 35 0.22 5.11 -6.39
N GLY A 36 1.40 4.79 -5.88
CA GLY A 36 2.31 5.81 -5.37
C GLY A 36 3.30 5.26 -4.37
N GLY A 37 4.10 6.19 -3.88
CA GLY A 37 5.12 5.97 -2.86
C GLY A 37 6.48 6.41 -3.36
N PHE A 38 7.14 7.12 -2.46
CA PHE A 38 8.41 7.78 -2.72
C PHE A 38 9.54 6.89 -2.20
N ILE A 39 10.73 7.11 -2.77
CA ILE A 39 11.97 6.69 -2.13
C ILE A 39 12.30 7.83 -1.18
N ASP A 40 12.40 7.54 0.12
CA ASP A 40 12.85 8.57 1.06
C ASP A 40 14.34 8.90 0.86
N ALA A 41 14.84 9.92 1.54
CA ALA A 41 16.24 10.34 1.42
C ALA A 41 17.26 9.26 1.82
N SER A 42 16.83 8.20 2.55
CA SER A 42 17.67 7.06 2.92
C SER A 42 17.70 5.95 1.87
N GLY A 43 16.92 6.08 0.79
CA GLY A 43 16.78 5.05 -0.23
C GLY A 43 15.69 4.01 0.07
N THR A 44 14.93 4.17 1.16
CA THR A 44 13.91 3.19 1.55
C THR A 44 12.70 3.31 0.63
N ARG A 45 12.35 2.20 -0.03
CA ARG A 45 11.25 2.12 -0.98
C ARG A 45 9.93 1.97 -0.22
N ARG A 46 9.19 3.07 -0.04
CA ARG A 46 7.87 3.08 0.62
C ARG A 46 6.73 3.01 -0.41
N SER A 47 6.98 2.34 -1.55
CA SER A 47 6.02 2.26 -2.66
C SER A 47 5.24 0.97 -2.63
N VAL A 48 3.93 1.08 -2.91
CA VAL A 48 3.04 -0.09 -3.03
C VAL A 48 3.55 -1.10 -4.07
N ASN A 49 4.33 -0.66 -5.06
CA ASN A 49 4.89 -1.54 -6.09
C ASN A 49 5.89 -2.56 -5.54
N VAL A 50 6.40 -2.41 -4.31
CA VAL A 50 7.24 -3.44 -3.67
C VAL A 50 6.46 -4.73 -3.40
N LEU A 51 5.13 -4.66 -3.37
CA LEU A 51 4.24 -5.80 -3.14
C LEU A 51 3.91 -6.54 -4.45
N ALA A 52 4.18 -5.94 -5.61
CA ALA A 52 3.85 -6.49 -6.92
C ALA A 52 5.06 -7.21 -7.56
N PRO A 53 4.84 -8.23 -8.41
CA PRO A 53 5.91 -8.82 -9.20
C PRO A 53 6.56 -7.80 -10.14
N ALA A 54 7.89 -7.87 -10.22
CA ALA A 54 8.68 -7.01 -11.11
C ALA A 54 8.77 -7.59 -12.53
N GLU A 55 8.52 -8.89 -12.67
CA GLU A 55 8.59 -9.59 -13.94
C GLU A 55 7.45 -9.16 -14.89
N PRO A 56 7.75 -8.93 -16.17
CA PRO A 56 6.71 -8.70 -17.18
C PRO A 56 5.79 -9.92 -17.31
N THR A 57 4.51 -9.70 -17.61
CA THR A 57 3.59 -10.80 -17.92
C THR A 57 4.04 -11.55 -19.16
N ASP A 58 3.89 -12.87 -19.13
CA ASP A 58 4.24 -13.78 -20.22
C ASP A 58 3.50 -13.44 -21.53
N TRP A 59 2.25 -12.99 -21.43
CA TRP A 59 1.50 -12.43 -22.55
C TRP A 59 1.65 -10.91 -22.62
N GLY A 60 2.42 -10.43 -23.59
CA GLY A 60 2.49 -9.00 -23.95
C GLY A 60 3.40 -8.12 -23.08
N GLY A 61 4.08 -8.65 -22.07
CA GLY A 61 5.10 -7.93 -21.30
C GLY A 61 4.58 -6.78 -20.43
N GLY A 62 3.32 -6.86 -20.00
CA GLY A 62 2.70 -5.87 -19.12
C GLY A 62 3.13 -6.01 -17.65
N SER A 63 2.67 -5.10 -16.80
CA SER A 63 2.99 -5.12 -15.36
C SER A 63 1.94 -5.89 -14.53
N GLY A 64 2.36 -6.70 -13.56
CA GLY A 64 1.48 -7.41 -12.62
C GLY A 64 0.94 -6.57 -11.45
N LEU A 65 0.74 -5.26 -11.62
CA LEU A 65 0.47 -4.31 -10.53
C LEU A 65 -0.89 -4.49 -9.82
N TYR A 66 -1.83 -5.21 -10.43
CA TYR A 66 -3.21 -5.36 -9.91
C TYR A 66 -3.46 -6.70 -9.23
N ASP A 67 -2.44 -7.53 -9.09
CA ASP A 67 -2.54 -8.84 -8.45
C ASP A 67 -1.40 -9.04 -7.46
N ALA A 68 -1.73 -8.94 -6.17
CA ALA A 68 -0.82 -9.19 -5.06
C ALA A 68 -1.60 -9.72 -3.86
N PHE A 69 -1.20 -10.89 -3.36
CA PHE A 69 -1.63 -11.37 -2.06
C PHE A 69 -0.76 -10.74 -0.98
N VAL A 70 -1.41 -10.23 0.06
CA VAL A 70 -0.78 -9.48 1.15
C VAL A 70 -1.44 -9.82 2.47
N GLU A 71 -0.66 -9.68 3.53
CA GLU A 71 -1.15 -9.67 4.91
C GLU A 71 -1.20 -8.23 5.43
N VAL A 72 -2.10 -7.98 6.38
CA VAL A 72 -2.29 -6.66 6.99
C VAL A 72 -2.40 -6.79 8.50
N ALA A 73 -1.63 -5.99 9.23
CA ALA A 73 -1.67 -5.95 10.69
C ALA A 73 -1.39 -4.52 11.21
N PRO A 74 -1.74 -4.23 12.48
CA PRO A 74 -1.32 -2.99 13.13
C PRO A 74 0.19 -2.82 13.02
N ALA A 75 0.61 -1.61 12.66
CA ALA A 75 2.02 -1.32 12.55
C ALA A 75 2.67 -1.26 13.94
N GLY A 76 3.94 -1.65 14.03
CA GLY A 76 4.73 -1.47 15.27
C GLY A 76 4.86 0.02 15.62
N ALA A 77 5.24 0.33 16.86
CA ALA A 77 5.25 1.69 17.41
C ALA A 77 6.05 2.75 16.58
N ASP A 78 6.92 2.33 15.66
CA ASP A 78 7.81 3.19 14.88
C ASP A 78 7.35 3.47 13.43
N ALA A 79 6.22 2.90 12.99
CA ALA A 79 5.93 2.72 11.56
C ALA A 79 5.28 3.91 10.83
N VAL A 80 4.70 4.89 11.53
CA VAL A 80 4.05 6.05 10.86
C VAL A 80 4.46 7.35 11.53
N ARG A 81 5.55 7.95 11.04
CA ARG A 81 5.82 9.38 11.22
C ARG A 81 5.36 10.10 9.95
N GLU A 82 4.19 10.74 10.08
CA GLU A 82 3.59 11.75 9.19
C GLU A 82 3.85 11.61 7.68
N ILE A 83 2.86 11.08 6.96
CA ILE A 83 2.76 11.25 5.50
C ILE A 83 1.68 12.32 5.25
N PRO A 84 2.02 13.59 4.99
CA PRO A 84 1.02 14.60 4.70
C PRO A 84 0.35 14.28 3.36
N ILE A 85 -0.92 13.89 3.39
CA ILE A 85 -1.76 13.80 2.19
C ILE A 85 -2.14 15.22 1.75
N SER A 86 -1.25 15.88 1.00
CA SER A 86 -1.57 17.14 0.34
C SER A 86 -2.45 16.86 -0.89
N GLY A 87 -3.76 17.06 -0.75
CA GLY A 87 -4.72 17.05 -1.84
C GLY A 87 -6.12 17.35 -1.33
N PRO A 88 -6.92 18.19 -2.03
CA PRO A 88 -8.26 18.52 -1.57
C PRO A 88 -9.14 17.27 -1.57
N ARG A 89 -9.76 16.96 -0.42
CA ARG A 89 -10.89 16.03 -0.35
C ARG A 89 -12.04 16.66 -1.13
N SER A 90 -12.32 16.18 -2.33
CA SER A 90 -13.62 16.37 -2.96
C SER A 90 -14.63 15.45 -2.25
N GLU A 91 -15.47 16.07 -1.42
CA GLU A 91 -16.75 15.54 -0.95
C GLU A 91 -17.87 15.97 -1.93
N PRO A 92 -19.06 15.32 -1.87
CA PRO A 92 -19.74 14.65 -2.98
C PRO A 92 -20.33 15.53 -4.09
#